data_AF-A0A959EQJ6-F1
#
_entry.id   AF-A0A959EQJ6-F1
#
_cell.length_a   1.000
_cell.length_b   1.000
_cell.length_c   1.000
_cell.angle_alpha   90.00
_cell.angle_beta   90.00
_cell.angle_gamma   90.00
#
_symmetry.space_group_name_H-M   'P 1'
#
loop_
_entity.id
_entity.type
_entity.pdbx_description
1 polymer ?
#
loop_
_entity_poly.entity_id
_entity_poly.type
_entity_poly.pdbx_seq_one_letter_code
_entity_poly.pdbx_strand_id
1 'polypeptide(L)'
;NFSTLNVDGHYLFLNESFLVYALAGLNLAFVSVDLGAFGDASDSELGLNLGGGIQLPITDALGLLGEVKYVIGDADQLVLTVGAIFGF
;
A
#
# COMPACT_ATOMS: atom_id res chain seq x y z
N ASN A 1 2.52 -1.59 -19.87
CA ASN A 1 1.99 -0.77 -18.76
C ASN A 1 1.76 -1.67 -17.56
N PHE A 2 2.19 -1.23 -16.37
CA PHE A 2 1.96 -1.95 -15.12
C PHE A 2 1.19 -1.03 -14.18
N SER A 3 0.04 -1.50 -13.71
CA SER A 3 -0.83 -0.74 -12.82
C SER A 3 -1.30 -1.64 -11.69
N THR A 4 -1.41 -1.09 -10.48
CA THR A 4 -1.94 -1.82 -9.33
C THR A 4 -3.08 -1.04 -8.69
N LEU A 5 -4.11 -1.76 -8.27
CA LEU A 5 -5.22 -1.25 -7.47
C LEU A 5 -5.12 -1.89 -6.10
N ASN A 6 -4.98 -1.06 -5.06
CA ASN A 6 -4.82 -1.51 -3.69
C ASN A 6 -6.02 -1.05 -2.84
N VAL A 7 -6.58 -1.96 -2.06
CA VAL A 7 -7.63 -1.67 -1.08
C VAL A 7 -7.16 -2.19 0.26
N ASP A 8 -6.75 -1.28 1.14
CA ASP A 8 -6.18 -1.60 2.45
C ASP A 8 -7.13 -1.16 3.58
N GLY A 9 -7.32 -2.02 4.56
CA GLY A 9 -8.04 -1.75 5.80
C GLY A 9 -7.05 -1.60 6.96
N HIS A 10 -7.14 -0.50 7.71
CA HIS A 10 -6.24 -0.19 8.82
C HIS A 10 -6.95 -0.32 10.17
N TYR A 11 -6.35 -1.05 11.10
CA TYR A 11 -6.77 -1.11 12.49
C TYR A 11 -5.84 -0.25 13.35
N LEU A 12 -6.39 0.83 13.91
CA LEU A 12 -5.65 1.89 14.60
C LEU A 12 -5.53 1.58 16.11
N PHE A 13 -4.31 1.52 16.60
CA PHE A 13 -3.96 1.48 18.01
C PHE A 13 -3.52 2.89 18.43
N LEU A 14 -4.44 3.60 19.06
CA LEU A 14 -4.25 4.99 19.48
C LEU A 14 -3.52 5.04 20.83
N ASN A 15 -2.39 5.74 20.86
CA ASN A 15 -1.72 6.20 22.08
C ASN A 15 -1.63 7.73 22.05
N GLU A 16 -1.42 8.36 23.22
CA GLU A 16 -1.39 9.83 23.34
C GLU A 16 -0.21 10.49 22.59
N SER A 17 0.87 9.76 22.33
CA SER A 17 2.09 10.33 21.71
C SER A 17 2.37 9.83 20.29
N PHE A 18 1.75 8.73 19.87
CA PHE A 18 1.94 8.13 18.56
C PHE A 18 0.78 7.19 18.23
N LEU A 19 0.54 6.96 16.94
CA LEU A 19 -0.46 6.04 16.46
C LEU A 19 0.25 4.87 15.79
N VAL A 20 -0.05 3.64 16.21
CA VAL A 20 0.40 2.44 15.50
C VAL A 20 -0.80 1.82 14.82
N TYR A 21 -0.62 1.22 13.66
CA TYR A 21 -1.70 0.52 12.99
C TYR A 21 -1.20 -0.77 12.35
N ALA A 22 -2.07 -1.78 12.38
CA ALA A 22 -1.94 -2.93 11.52
C ALA A 22 -2.74 -2.67 10.24
N LEU A 23 -2.26 -3.18 9.10
CA LEU A 23 -2.97 -3.11 7.83
C LEU A 23 -3.12 -4.51 7.22
N ALA A 24 -4.29 -4.74 6.64
CA ALA A 24 -4.57 -5.90 5.82
C ALA A 24 -5.40 -5.45 4.61
N GLY A 25 -5.13 -5.99 3.43
CA GLY A 25 -5.77 -5.52 2.22
C GLY A 25 -5.67 -6.48 1.04
N LEU A 26 -6.21 -6.04 -0.08
CA LEU A 26 -6.15 -6.73 -1.36
C LEU A 26 -5.38 -5.88 -2.36
N ASN A 27 -4.56 -6.53 -3.18
CA ASN A 27 -3.84 -5.92 -4.30
C ASN A 27 -4.29 -6.58 -5.61
N LEU A 28 -4.69 -5.78 -6.58
CA LEU A 28 -5.04 -6.20 -7.93
C LEU A 28 -3.99 -5.63 -8.89
N ALA A 29 -3.10 -6.46 -9.39
CA ALA A 29 -2.09 -6.06 -10.37
C ALA A 29 -2.60 -6.30 -11.79
N PHE A 30 -2.35 -5.35 -12.69
CA PHE A 30 -2.69 -5.44 -14.11
C PHE A 30 -1.43 -5.20 -14.92
N VAL A 31 -1.07 -6.19 -15.74
CA VAL A 31 0.06 -6.11 -16.66
C VAL A 31 -0.51 -6.10 -18.07
N SER A 32 -0.18 -5.09 -18.86
CA SER A 32 -0.51 -5.04 -20.27
C SER A 32 0.73 -4.84 -21.11
N VAL A 33 0.94 -5.69 -22.10
CA VAL A 33 2.02 -5.61 -23.08
C VAL A 33 1.39 -5.41 -24.45
N ASP A 34 1.74 -4.28 -25.08
CA ASP A 34 1.38 -3.98 -26.46
C ASP A 34 2.42 -4.67 -27.38
N LEU A 35 1.96 -5.59 -28.23
CA LEU A 35 2.80 -6.31 -29.20
C LEU A 35 2.65 -5.75 -30.62
N GLY A 36 2.11 -4.54 -30.77
CA GLY A 36 1.92 -3.86 -32.05
C GLY A 36 1.01 -4.66 -32.99
N ALA A 37 1.55 -5.07 -34.15
CA ALA A 37 0.79 -5.80 -35.17
C ALA A 37 0.28 -7.18 -34.71
N PHE A 38 0.75 -7.69 -33.57
CA PHE A 38 0.37 -8.99 -33.02
C PHE A 38 -0.72 -8.92 -31.93
N GLY A 39 -1.22 -7.71 -31.62
CA GLY A 39 -2.28 -7.48 -30.64
C GLY A 39 -1.79 -7.16 -29.22
N ASP A 40 -2.72 -6.99 -28.29
CA ASP A 40 -2.44 -6.69 -26.88
C ASP A 40 -2.55 -7.95 -26.04
N ALA A 41 -1.58 -8.17 -25.14
CA ALA A 41 -1.65 -9.20 -24.10
C ALA A 41 -1.86 -8.53 -22.74
N SER A 42 -2.91 -8.92 -22.02
CA SER A 42 -3.18 -8.44 -20.66
C SER A 42 -3.31 -9.60 -19.69
N ASP A 43 -2.70 -9.46 -18.53
CA ASP A 43 -2.85 -10.39 -17.41
C ASP A 43 -3.19 -9.60 -16.13
N SER A 44 -3.89 -10.26 -15.21
CA SER A 44 -4.31 -9.66 -13.94
C SER A 44 -4.13 -10.63 -12.80
N GLU A 45 -3.56 -10.15 -11.70
CA GLU A 45 -3.23 -10.98 -10.56
C GLU A 45 -3.78 -10.42 -9.25
N LEU A 46 -4.26 -11.32 -8.39
CA LEU A 46 -4.81 -11.03 -7.06
C LEU A 46 -3.77 -11.36 -5.98
N GLY A 47 -3.43 -10.36 -5.17
CA GLY A 47 -2.55 -10.48 -4.01
C GLY A 47 -3.20 -10.02 -2.71
N LEU A 48 -2.62 -10.46 -1.60
CA LEU A 48 -2.99 -10.07 -0.24
C LEU A 48 -1.93 -9.14 0.34
N ASN A 49 -2.35 -8.02 0.90
CA ASN A 49 -1.48 -7.08 1.58
C ASN A 49 -1.55 -7.33 3.08
N LEU A 50 -0.40 -7.44 3.74
CA LEU A 50 -0.29 -7.49 5.19
C LEU A 50 0.85 -6.61 5.67
N GLY A 51 0.64 -5.84 6.73
CA GLY A 51 1.68 -4.97 7.23
C GLY A 51 1.27 -4.18 8.46
N GLY A 52 2.02 -3.12 8.71
CA GLY A 52 1.71 -2.17 9.74
C GLY A 52 2.55 -0.91 9.60
N GLY A 53 2.11 0.13 10.29
CA GLY A 53 2.80 1.40 10.28
C GLY A 53 2.68 2.13 11.59
N ILE A 54 3.47 3.19 11.69
CA ILE A 54 3.44 4.14 12.78
C ILE A 54 3.20 5.52 12.18
N GLN A 55 2.46 6.33 12.92
CA GLN A 55 2.31 7.75 12.67
C GLN A 55 2.74 8.53 13.90
N LEU A 56 3.67 9.45 13.68
CA LEU A 56 4.21 10.35 14.70
C LEU A 56 3.62 11.75 14.46
N PRO A 57 2.69 12.22 15.30
CA PRO A 57 2.23 13.61 15.23
C PRO A 57 3.40 14.55 15.55
N ILE A 58 3.68 15.49 14.65
CA ILE A 58 4.72 16.52 14.82
C ILE A 58 4.07 17.83 15.28
N THR A 59 2.93 18.17 14.71
CA THR A 59 2.06 19.28 15.11
C THR A 59 0.61 18.84 15.04
N ASP A 60 -0.33 19.69 15.46
CA ASP A 60 -1.78 19.40 15.37
C ASP A 60 -2.26 19.15 13.93
N ALA A 61 -1.52 19.64 12.92
CA ALA A 61 -1.87 19.55 11.51
C ALA A 61 -0.88 18.70 10.68
N LEU A 62 0.22 18.23 11.26
CA LEU A 62 1.27 17.50 10.54
C LEU A 62 1.69 16.25 11.33
N GLY A 63 1.66 15.10 10.68
CA GLY A 63 2.27 13.86 11.17
C GLY A 63 3.27 13.29 10.17
N LEU A 64 4.26 12.56 10.67
CA LEU A 64 5.09 11.67 9.86
C LEU A 64 4.49 10.26 9.87
N LEU A 65 4.57 9.57 8.74
CA LEU A 65 4.10 8.20 8.55
C LEU A 65 5.28 7.33 8.13
N GLY A 66 5.41 6.17 8.77
CA GLY A 66 6.29 5.10 8.34
C GLY A 66 5.51 3.79 8.30
N GLU A 67 5.50 3.11 7.17
CA GLU A 67 4.73 1.89 6.95
C GLU A 67 5.56 0.83 6.26
N VAL A 68 5.39 -0.41 6.68
CA VAL A 68 5.88 -1.60 6.00
C VAL A 68 4.71 -2.47 5.61
N LYS A 69 4.68 -2.85 4.33
CA LYS A 69 3.64 -3.69 3.74
C LYS A 69 4.30 -4.81 2.95
N TYR A 70 3.75 -6.00 3.10
CA TYR A 70 4.15 -7.18 2.35
C TYR A 70 2.97 -7.67 1.52
N VAL A 71 3.17 -7.80 0.22
CA VAL A 71 2.21 -8.34 -0.73
C VAL A 71 2.51 -9.83 -0.88
N ILE A 72 1.52 -10.67 -0.60
CA ILE A 72 1.56 -12.13 -0.73
C ILE A 72 0.73 -12.50 -1.96
N GLY A 73 1.34 -13.12 -2.96
CA GLY A 73 0.71 -13.54 -4.22
C GLY A 73 1.73 -14.18 -5.16
N ASP A 74 1.45 -14.28 -6.46
CA ASP A 74 2.48 -14.78 -7.40
C ASP A 74 3.65 -13.80 -7.57
N ALA A 75 3.44 -12.52 -7.24
CA ALA A 75 4.46 -11.48 -7.21
C ALA A 75 4.64 -10.94 -5.78
N ASP A 76 5.39 -11.67 -4.95
CA ASP A 76 5.72 -11.23 -3.59
C ASP A 76 6.50 -9.91 -3.61
N GLN A 77 6.03 -8.92 -2.85
CA GLN A 77 6.65 -7.59 -2.82
C GLN A 77 6.70 -7.01 -1.41
N LEU A 78 7.91 -6.63 -0.96
CA LEU A 78 8.09 -5.79 0.23
C LEU A 78 8.00 -4.32 -0.19
N VAL A 79 7.12 -3.58 0.46
CA VAL A 79 6.92 -2.13 0.26
C VAL A 79 7.25 -1.42 1.57
N LEU A 80 8.14 -0.43 1.47
CA LEU A 80 8.47 0.49 2.55
C LEU A 80 8.00 1.88 2.16
N THR A 81 7.13 2.46 2.97
CA THR A 81 6.56 3.78 2.75
C THR A 81 7.00 4.70 3.87
N VAL A 82 7.51 5.87 3.50
CA VAL A 82 7.76 6.98 4.42
C VAL A 82 7.10 8.21 3.84
N GLY A 83 6.32 8.93 4.64
CA GLY A 83 5.55 10.06 4.18
C GLY A 83 5.22 11.05 5.29
N ALA A 84 4.54 12.12 4.90
CA ALA A 84 3.95 13.09 5.79
C ALA A 84 2.44 13.16 5.53
N ILE A 85 1.65 13.24 6.59
CA ILE A 85 0.20 13.38 6.53
C ILE A 85 -0.19 14.72 7.13
N PHE A 86 -1.07 15.43 6.44
CA PHE A 86 -1.59 16.72 6.87
C PHE A 86 -3.06 16.56 7.28
N GLY A 87 -3.36 16.92 8.53
CA GLY A 87 -4.72 17.04 9.04
C GLY A 87 -5.23 18.47 8.85
N PHE A 88 -6.51 18.62 8.54
CA PHE A 88 -7.21 19.91 8.42
C PHE A 88 -8.24 20.07 9.53
#